data_AF-A0A2D0JLK5-F1
#
_entry.id   AF-A0A2D0JLK5-F1
#
_cell.length_a   1.000
_cell.length_b   1.000
_cell.length_c   1.000
_cell.angle_alpha   90.00
_cell.angle_beta   90.00
_cell.angle_gamma   90.00
#
_symmetry.space_group_name_H-M   'P 1'
#
loop_
_entity.id
_entity.type
_entity.pdbx_description
1 polymer ?
#
loop_
_entity_poly.entity_id
_entity_poly.type
_entity_poly.pdbx_seq_one_letter_code
_entity_poly.pdbx_strand_id
1 'polypeptide(L)'
;MPKSSEKPHNDNSLPENANEHQGSEPLQDIAVIEERLISDPAALNRILDNPNIVSVIQHKIFEFQGPIPPPSQLREYENILPGAAERLLSLAEKEQRHRHDMDNKIVDGGMSKDRRGQWMGLSLALLILCGAFYFASSGEIGFASLLVTLDLVGLVAVFVLGRYLKQTSDDSDD
;
A
#
# COMPACT_ATOMS: atom_id res chain seq x y z
N MET A 1 -60.66 -57.18 -31.96
CA MET A 1 -61.78 -57.19 -30.98
C MET A 1 -61.24 -56.65 -29.65
N PRO A 2 -61.94 -55.79 -28.85
CA PRO A 2 -63.37 -55.44 -28.96
C PRO A 2 -63.79 -53.96 -29.25
N LYS A 3 -63.26 -52.92 -28.56
CA LYS A 3 -63.91 -51.56 -28.40
C LYS A 3 -62.88 -50.39 -28.37
N SER A 4 -63.16 -49.07 -28.39
CA SER A 4 -64.34 -48.17 -28.59
C SER A 4 -64.58 -47.12 -27.46
N SER A 5 -64.59 -45.82 -27.81
CA SER A 5 -65.00 -44.60 -27.03
C SER A 5 -64.19 -44.21 -25.77
N GLU A 6 -64.02 -42.93 -25.35
CA GLU A 6 -64.70 -41.66 -25.74
C GLU A 6 -63.77 -40.41 -25.62
N LYS A 7 -64.26 -39.21 -25.98
CA LYS A 7 -63.58 -37.89 -26.16
C LYS A 7 -63.75 -36.95 -24.91
N PRO A 8 -63.39 -35.62 -24.86
CA PRO A 8 -62.45 -34.75 -25.62
C PRO A 8 -61.65 -33.73 -24.72
N HIS A 9 -61.14 -32.63 -25.34
CA HIS A 9 -60.77 -31.30 -24.77
C HIS A 9 -59.39 -31.16 -24.07
N ASN A 10 -58.70 -30.01 -24.07
CA ASN A 10 -58.95 -28.69 -24.69
C ASN A 10 -57.62 -28.02 -25.14
N ASP A 11 -57.73 -26.98 -25.97
CA ASP A 11 -56.65 -26.16 -26.53
C ASP A 11 -55.97 -25.26 -25.47
N ASN A 12 -54.65 -25.05 -25.59
CA ASN A 12 -54.03 -23.73 -25.37
C ASN A 12 -52.58 -23.67 -25.87
N SER A 13 -52.26 -22.55 -26.51
CA SER A 13 -50.98 -22.26 -27.15
C SER A 13 -49.92 -21.71 -26.18
N LEU A 14 -48.66 -22.07 -26.46
CA LEU A 14 -47.41 -21.44 -26.02
C LEU A 14 -46.57 -21.27 -27.30
N PRO A 15 -45.88 -20.14 -27.52
CA PRO A 15 -44.77 -19.63 -26.69
C PRO A 15 -45.08 -18.21 -26.16
N GLU A 16 -44.23 -17.46 -25.45
CA GLU A 16 -42.79 -17.24 -25.63
C GLU A 16 -42.21 -16.62 -24.34
N ASN A 17 -41.09 -17.15 -23.84
CA ASN A 17 -40.44 -16.66 -22.62
C ASN A 17 -39.10 -16.02 -22.97
N ALA A 18 -39.11 -14.70 -23.12
CA ALA A 18 -37.94 -13.85 -23.06
C ALA A 18 -38.41 -12.44 -22.67
N ASN A 19 -38.13 -12.02 -21.44
CA ASN A 19 -37.89 -10.60 -21.22
C ASN A 19 -36.89 -10.38 -20.07
N GLU A 20 -35.80 -9.77 -20.46
CA GLU A 20 -34.63 -9.46 -19.68
C GLU A 20 -34.97 -8.46 -18.57
N HIS A 21 -34.64 -8.77 -17.31
CA HIS A 21 -34.54 -7.73 -16.29
C HIS A 21 -33.21 -6.99 -16.46
N GLN A 22 -33.23 -6.04 -17.38
CA GLN A 22 -32.17 -5.07 -17.64
C GLN A 22 -31.96 -4.19 -16.40
N GLY A 23 -30.69 -3.89 -16.07
CA GLY A 23 -30.34 -3.21 -14.83
C GLY A 23 -30.89 -1.79 -14.73
N SER A 24 -31.55 -1.48 -13.61
CA SER A 24 -31.86 -0.12 -13.18
C SER A 24 -30.59 0.57 -12.64
N GLU A 25 -30.42 1.84 -13.00
CA GLU A 25 -29.34 2.69 -12.50
C GLU A 25 -29.34 2.73 -10.94
N PRO A 26 -28.21 2.44 -10.26
CA PRO A 26 -28.16 2.32 -8.80
C PRO A 26 -28.52 3.61 -8.05
N LEU A 27 -28.60 4.74 -8.74
CA LEU A 27 -28.97 6.04 -8.17
C LEU A 27 -30.50 6.21 -8.00
N GLN A 28 -31.34 5.54 -8.79
CA GLN A 28 -32.80 5.64 -8.62
C GLN A 28 -33.27 4.89 -7.37
N ASP A 29 -32.70 3.71 -7.12
CA ASP A 29 -33.05 2.89 -5.96
C ASP A 29 -32.65 3.58 -4.64
N ILE A 30 -31.53 4.30 -4.60
CA ILE A 30 -31.09 5.09 -3.44
C ILE A 30 -32.06 6.25 -3.15
N ALA A 31 -32.48 7.01 -4.17
CA ALA A 31 -33.40 8.15 -3.98
C ALA A 31 -34.76 7.72 -3.39
N VAL A 32 -35.29 6.57 -3.84
CA VAL A 32 -36.54 5.99 -3.31
C VAL A 32 -36.38 5.52 -1.86
N ILE A 33 -35.20 5.03 -1.48
CA ILE A 33 -34.88 4.67 -0.09
C ILE A 33 -34.82 5.93 0.78
N GLU A 34 -34.14 6.99 0.34
CA GLU A 34 -34.02 8.27 1.07
C GLU A 34 -35.39 8.92 1.31
N GLU A 35 -36.24 9.02 0.28
CA GLU A 35 -37.59 9.60 0.39
C GLU A 35 -38.46 8.83 1.40
N ARG A 36 -38.38 7.49 1.39
CA ARG A 36 -39.09 6.64 2.37
C ARG A 36 -38.53 6.78 3.78
N LEU A 37 -37.22 6.96 3.95
CA LEU A 37 -36.58 7.13 5.26
C LEU A 37 -36.96 8.45 5.92
N ILE A 38 -37.11 9.51 5.12
CA ILE A 38 -37.63 10.82 5.57
C ILE A 38 -39.12 10.73 5.94
N SER A 39 -39.89 9.90 5.22
CA SER A 39 -41.33 9.76 5.40
C SER A 39 -41.76 8.83 6.55
N ASP A 40 -41.00 7.76 6.83
CA ASP A 40 -41.19 6.87 7.98
C ASP A 40 -39.85 6.65 8.72
N PRO A 41 -39.50 7.49 9.71
CA PRO A 41 -38.29 7.30 10.51
C PRO A 41 -38.31 6.01 11.34
N ALA A 42 -39.47 5.36 11.54
CA ALA A 42 -39.54 4.04 12.17
C ALA A 42 -39.15 2.91 11.21
N ALA A 43 -39.12 3.13 9.89
CA ALA A 43 -38.58 2.18 8.92
C ALA A 43 -37.08 1.96 9.13
N LEU A 44 -36.33 3.01 9.51
CA LEU A 44 -34.91 2.88 9.88
C LEU A 44 -34.70 1.92 11.05
N ASN A 45 -35.56 1.98 12.08
CA ASN A 45 -35.47 1.05 13.22
C ASN A 45 -35.72 -0.40 12.78
N ARG A 46 -36.72 -0.66 11.92
CA ARG A 46 -36.99 -2.00 11.37
C ARG A 46 -35.83 -2.55 10.52
N ILE A 47 -35.06 -1.66 9.87
CA ILE A 47 -33.84 -2.00 9.12
C ILE A 47 -32.69 -2.32 10.09
N LEU A 48 -32.57 -1.56 11.18
CA LEU A 48 -31.60 -1.78 12.28
C LEU A 48 -31.97 -2.96 13.20
N ASP A 49 -33.19 -3.48 13.15
CA ASP A 49 -33.57 -4.73 13.81
C ASP A 49 -33.09 -5.98 13.03
N ASN A 50 -32.65 -5.82 11.77
CA ASN A 50 -32.16 -6.92 10.95
C ASN A 50 -30.66 -7.18 11.20
N PRO A 51 -30.27 -8.34 11.78
CA PRO A 51 -28.89 -8.62 12.17
C PRO A 51 -27.92 -8.62 10.97
N ASN A 52 -28.40 -8.92 9.76
CA ASN A 52 -27.59 -8.90 8.53
C ASN A 52 -27.28 -7.49 8.02
N ILE A 53 -28.06 -6.48 8.44
CA ILE A 53 -27.85 -5.07 8.06
C ILE A 53 -27.05 -4.35 9.16
N VAL A 54 -27.32 -4.68 10.42
CA VAL A 54 -26.53 -4.20 11.58
C VAL A 54 -25.05 -4.54 11.44
N SER A 55 -24.70 -5.74 10.98
CA SER A 55 -23.29 -6.14 10.79
C SER A 55 -22.56 -5.26 9.76
N VAL A 56 -23.23 -4.92 8.65
CA VAL A 56 -22.70 -4.03 7.60
C VAL A 56 -22.53 -2.59 8.12
N ILE A 57 -23.45 -2.12 8.96
CA ILE A 57 -23.40 -0.76 9.56
C ILE A 57 -22.36 -0.68 10.68
N GLN A 58 -22.25 -1.70 11.54
CA GLN A 58 -21.23 -1.78 12.60
C GLN A 58 -19.81 -1.73 12.03
N HIS A 59 -19.59 -2.33 10.85
CA HIS A 59 -18.29 -2.26 10.16
C HIS A 59 -17.91 -0.81 9.81
N LYS A 60 -18.88 0.06 9.53
CA LYS A 60 -18.66 1.43 9.02
C LYS A 60 -18.44 2.49 10.11
N ILE A 61 -18.66 2.17 11.39
CA ILE A 61 -18.68 3.15 12.50
C ILE A 61 -17.36 3.21 13.28
N PHE A 62 -16.52 2.17 13.20
CA PHE A 62 -15.30 2.06 14.01
C PHE A 62 -13.98 2.12 13.22
N GLU A 63 -14.03 2.30 11.90
CA GLU A 63 -12.84 2.54 11.06
C GLU A 63 -12.32 3.98 11.16
N PHE A 64 -11.96 4.42 12.37
CA PHE A 64 -11.18 5.64 12.52
C PHE A 64 -9.69 5.35 12.30
N GLN A 65 -9.19 5.61 11.09
CA GLN A 65 -7.76 5.60 10.80
C GLN A 65 -7.16 7.01 10.97
N GLY A 66 -6.59 7.24 12.15
CA GLY A 66 -5.82 8.45 12.46
C GLY A 66 -5.10 8.31 13.80
N PRO A 67 -4.00 9.05 14.03
CA PRO A 67 -3.21 8.94 15.26
C PRO A 67 -3.94 9.47 16.51
N ILE A 68 -4.99 10.28 16.34
CA ILE A 68 -5.76 10.91 17.41
C ILE A 68 -7.26 10.88 17.02
N PRO A 69 -8.17 10.39 17.89
CA PRO A 69 -9.60 10.29 17.59
C PRO A 69 -10.27 11.67 17.39
N PRO A 70 -11.47 11.71 16.78
CA PRO A 70 -12.19 12.95 16.53
C PRO A 70 -12.41 13.82 17.79
N PRO A 71 -12.50 15.16 17.66
CA PRO A 71 -12.67 16.07 18.80
C PRO A 71 -13.92 15.80 19.67
N SER A 72 -14.97 15.18 19.11
CA SER A 72 -16.14 14.71 19.86
C SER A 72 -15.78 13.58 20.82
N GLN A 73 -15.13 12.52 20.32
CA GLN A 73 -14.68 11.38 21.12
C GLN A 73 -13.59 11.76 22.13
N LEU A 74 -12.65 12.65 21.76
CA LEU A 74 -11.67 13.21 22.72
C LEU A 74 -12.36 13.84 23.94
N ARG A 75 -13.46 14.57 23.72
CA ARG A 75 -14.24 15.18 24.81
C ARG A 75 -14.95 14.12 25.66
N GLU A 76 -15.44 13.04 25.05
CA GLU A 76 -16.02 11.91 25.79
C GLU A 76 -14.98 11.21 26.67
N TYR A 77 -13.77 10.96 26.15
CA TYR A 77 -12.66 10.41 26.95
C TYR A 77 -12.30 11.30 28.14
N GLU A 78 -12.20 12.61 27.93
CA GLU A 78 -11.90 13.58 29.00
C GLU A 78 -13.02 13.67 30.06
N ASN A 79 -14.29 13.53 29.64
CA ASN A 79 -15.44 13.47 30.56
C ASN A 79 -15.46 12.18 31.39
N ILE A 80 -14.99 11.05 30.84
CA ILE A 80 -14.90 9.76 31.54
C ILE A 80 -13.72 9.75 32.51
N LEU A 81 -12.57 10.28 32.09
CA LEU A 81 -11.35 10.36 32.88
C LEU A 81 -10.62 11.68 32.60
N PRO A 82 -10.66 12.66 33.51
CA PRO A 82 -9.93 13.91 33.35
C PRO A 82 -8.43 13.69 33.17
N GLY A 83 -7.84 14.38 32.18
CA GLY A 83 -6.47 14.20 31.70
C GLY A 83 -6.28 13.09 30.66
N ALA A 84 -7.34 12.38 30.24
CA ALA A 84 -7.23 11.36 29.20
C ALA A 84 -6.89 11.95 27.83
N ALA A 85 -7.42 13.12 27.47
CA ALA A 85 -7.13 13.77 26.19
C ALA A 85 -5.65 14.15 26.08
N GLU A 86 -5.09 14.79 27.11
CA GLU A 86 -3.67 15.14 27.20
C GLU A 86 -2.76 13.91 27.14
N ARG A 87 -3.15 12.81 27.83
CA ARG A 87 -2.41 11.55 27.79
C ARG A 87 -2.44 10.89 26.42
N LEU A 88 -3.52 11.05 25.66
CA LEU A 88 -3.66 10.50 24.31
C LEU A 88 -2.90 11.34 23.27
N LEU A 89 -2.98 12.67 23.35
CA LEU A 89 -2.18 13.60 22.53
C LEU A 89 -0.69 13.36 22.75
N SER A 90 -0.24 13.33 24.01
CA SER A 90 1.17 13.08 24.34
C SER A 90 1.65 11.66 24.02
N LEU A 91 0.74 10.68 23.86
CA LEU A 91 1.08 9.36 23.31
C LEU A 91 1.31 9.45 21.80
N ALA A 92 0.37 10.08 21.06
CA ALA A 92 0.47 10.28 19.62
C ALA A 92 1.71 11.12 19.23
N GLU A 93 2.05 12.16 19.99
CA GLU A 93 3.29 12.92 19.80
C GLU A 93 4.55 12.08 19.99
N LYS A 94 4.58 11.20 21.01
CA LYS A 94 5.73 10.31 21.24
C LYS A 94 5.88 9.30 20.12
N GLU A 95 4.77 8.73 19.65
CA GLU A 95 4.76 7.81 18.53
C GLU A 95 5.23 8.50 17.24
N GLN A 96 4.72 9.70 16.95
CA GLN A 96 5.18 10.52 15.83
C GLN A 96 6.68 10.84 15.92
N ARG A 97 7.18 11.24 17.10
CA ARG A 97 8.62 11.49 17.32
C ARG A 97 9.45 10.22 17.16
N HIS A 98 8.96 9.07 17.63
CA HIS A 98 9.65 7.78 17.48
C HIS A 98 9.74 7.37 16.00
N ARG A 99 8.65 7.52 15.24
CA ARG A 99 8.65 7.32 13.79
C ARG A 99 9.63 8.23 13.08
N HIS A 100 9.60 9.54 13.33
CA HIS A 100 10.57 10.47 12.72
C HIS A 100 12.02 10.17 13.10
N ASP A 101 12.30 9.78 14.35
CA ASP A 101 13.64 9.35 14.78
C ASP A 101 14.08 8.05 14.08
N MET A 102 13.16 7.12 13.84
CA MET A 102 13.44 5.89 13.08
C MET A 102 13.65 6.18 11.59
N ASP A 103 12.82 7.02 10.97
CA ASP A 103 12.97 7.46 9.58
C ASP A 103 14.33 8.17 9.38
N ASN A 104 14.68 9.10 10.27
CA ASN A 104 15.99 9.77 10.27
C ASN A 104 17.15 8.77 10.42
N LYS A 105 17.04 7.80 11.35
CA LYS A 105 18.06 6.73 11.53
C LYS A 105 18.19 5.81 10.32
N ILE A 106 17.12 5.58 9.57
CA ILE A 106 17.16 4.80 8.32
C ILE A 106 17.90 5.62 7.24
N VAL A 107 17.58 6.91 7.08
CA VAL A 107 18.25 7.81 6.14
C VAL A 107 19.74 7.96 6.48
N ASP A 108 20.08 8.34 7.71
CA ASP A 108 21.47 8.46 8.19
C ASP A 108 22.22 7.11 8.15
N GLY A 109 21.51 6.01 8.44
CA GLY A 109 22.02 4.64 8.39
C GLY A 109 22.36 4.17 6.97
N GLY A 110 21.62 4.64 5.96
CA GLY A 110 21.97 4.45 4.54
C GLY A 110 23.19 5.31 4.16
N MET A 111 23.07 6.63 4.33
CA MET A 111 24.12 7.59 3.95
C MET A 111 25.49 7.29 4.59
N SER A 112 25.51 6.81 5.83
CA SER A 112 26.75 6.46 6.54
C SER A 112 27.40 5.15 6.07
N LYS A 113 26.62 4.17 5.56
CA LYS A 113 27.15 2.93 4.97
C LYS A 113 27.78 3.20 3.61
N ASP A 114 27.09 3.92 2.74
CA ASP A 114 27.57 4.27 1.40
C ASP A 114 28.89 5.04 1.48
N ARG A 115 28.96 6.01 2.40
CA ARG A 115 30.18 6.82 2.63
C ARG A 115 31.37 5.96 3.08
N ARG A 116 31.16 4.94 3.91
CA ARG A 116 32.24 4.02 4.33
C ARG A 116 32.74 3.19 3.16
N GLY A 117 31.83 2.64 2.34
CA GLY A 117 32.20 1.88 1.14
C GLY A 117 33.05 2.70 0.17
N GLN A 118 32.64 3.94 -0.12
CA GLN A 118 33.40 4.87 -0.98
C GLN A 118 34.80 5.17 -0.43
N TRP A 119 34.94 5.42 0.88
CA TRP A 119 36.25 5.67 1.48
C TRP A 119 37.17 4.44 1.47
N MET A 120 36.64 3.24 1.67
CA MET A 120 37.42 2.00 1.57
C MET A 120 37.87 1.73 0.13
N GLY A 121 37.00 1.94 -0.86
CA GLY A 121 37.33 1.85 -2.29
C GLY A 121 38.40 2.85 -2.71
N LEU A 122 38.26 4.13 -2.32
CA LEU A 122 39.26 5.18 -2.57
C LEU A 122 40.62 4.83 -1.95
N SER A 123 40.63 4.32 -0.72
CA SER A 123 41.86 3.91 -0.03
C SER A 123 42.56 2.75 -0.74
N LEU A 124 41.79 1.78 -1.26
CA LEU A 124 42.32 0.65 -2.02
C LEU A 124 42.91 1.10 -3.37
N ALA A 125 42.19 1.95 -4.13
CA ALA A 125 42.68 2.50 -5.39
C ALA A 125 43.98 3.31 -5.19
N LEU A 126 44.06 4.13 -4.13
CA LEU A 126 45.29 4.86 -3.77
C LEU A 126 46.45 3.92 -3.41
N LEU A 127 46.20 2.80 -2.73
CA LEU A 127 47.24 1.81 -2.44
C LEU A 127 47.75 1.13 -3.71
N ILE A 128 46.86 0.76 -4.63
CA ILE A 128 47.22 0.16 -5.92
C ILE A 128 48.01 1.15 -6.78
N LEU A 129 47.58 2.41 -6.84
CA LEU A 129 48.27 3.49 -7.56
C LEU A 129 49.69 3.74 -7.01
N CYS A 130 49.84 3.78 -5.69
CA CYS A 130 51.16 3.88 -5.04
C CYS A 130 52.06 2.67 -5.35
N GLY A 131 51.49 1.46 -5.36
CA GLY A 131 52.21 0.24 -5.76
C GLY A 131 52.67 0.28 -7.22
N ALA A 132 51.80 0.69 -8.14
CA ALA A 132 52.13 0.86 -9.55
C ALA A 132 53.21 1.93 -9.77
N PHE A 133 53.15 3.05 -9.04
CA PHE A 133 54.18 4.08 -9.06
C PHE A 133 55.54 3.56 -8.57
N TYR A 134 55.54 2.75 -7.50
CA TYR A 134 56.76 2.10 -6.99
C TYR A 134 57.38 1.15 -8.03
N PHE A 135 56.58 0.29 -8.68
CA PHE A 135 57.07 -0.59 -9.75
C PHE A 135 57.58 0.20 -10.98
N ALA A 136 56.88 1.26 -11.38
CA ALA A 136 57.33 2.13 -12.46
C ALA A 136 58.68 2.81 -12.13
N SER A 137 58.86 3.29 -10.89
CA SER A 137 60.13 3.87 -10.43
C SER A 137 61.28 2.86 -10.34
N SER A 138 60.94 1.56 -10.19
CA SER A 138 61.89 0.45 -10.17
C SER A 138 62.27 -0.06 -11.57
N GLY A 139 61.68 0.50 -12.64
CA GLY A 139 61.91 0.10 -14.04
C GLY A 139 61.03 -1.04 -14.54
N GLU A 140 60.18 -1.63 -13.69
CA GLU A 140 59.31 -2.78 -13.99
C GLU A 140 57.97 -2.33 -14.60
N ILE A 141 58.05 -1.77 -15.82
CA ILE A 141 56.92 -1.18 -16.57
C ILE A 141 55.79 -2.20 -16.81
N GLY A 142 56.12 -3.49 -16.98
CA GLY A 142 55.13 -4.55 -17.19
C GLY A 142 54.15 -4.70 -16.03
N PHE A 143 54.66 -4.75 -14.79
CA PHE A 143 53.81 -4.86 -13.60
C PHE A 143 53.06 -3.56 -13.31
N ALA A 144 53.69 -2.39 -13.51
CA ALA A 144 53.04 -1.10 -13.34
C ALA A 144 51.84 -0.91 -14.28
N SER A 145 52.00 -1.23 -15.57
CA SER A 145 50.94 -1.10 -16.58
C SER A 145 49.79 -2.09 -16.36
N LEU A 146 50.08 -3.32 -15.93
CA LEU A 146 49.05 -4.29 -15.57
C LEU A 146 48.19 -3.81 -14.39
N LEU A 147 48.81 -3.31 -13.32
CA LEU A 147 48.09 -2.81 -12.14
C LEU A 147 47.18 -1.63 -12.46
N VAL A 148 47.68 -0.63 -13.20
CA VAL A 148 46.88 0.55 -13.60
C VAL A 148 45.71 0.15 -14.50
N THR A 149 45.93 -0.78 -15.45
CA THR A 149 44.87 -1.23 -16.36
C THR A 149 43.78 -2.00 -15.60
N LEU A 150 44.16 -2.86 -14.65
CA LEU A 150 43.23 -3.63 -13.82
C LEU A 150 42.39 -2.72 -12.92
N ASP A 151 43.02 -1.73 -12.27
CA ASP A 151 42.34 -0.73 -11.42
C ASP A 151 41.32 0.08 -12.23
N LEU A 152 41.71 0.59 -13.40
CA LEU A 152 40.83 1.34 -14.30
C LEU A 152 39.62 0.50 -14.75
N VAL A 153 39.83 -0.75 -15.17
CA VAL A 153 38.75 -1.65 -15.58
C VAL A 153 37.82 -1.96 -14.42
N GLY A 154 38.36 -2.15 -13.20
CA GLY A 154 37.57 -2.36 -11.98
C GLY A 154 36.68 -1.15 -11.66
N LEU A 155 37.23 0.07 -11.69
CA LEU A 155 36.49 1.31 -11.44
C LEU A 155 35.38 1.54 -12.48
N VAL A 156 35.66 1.30 -13.77
CA VAL A 156 34.66 1.41 -14.85
C VAL A 156 33.56 0.36 -14.66
N ALA A 157 33.90 -0.88 -14.34
CA ALA A 157 32.92 -1.94 -14.12
C ALA A 157 31.98 -1.63 -12.94
N VAL A 158 32.52 -1.17 -11.81
CA VAL A 158 31.72 -0.74 -10.64
C VAL A 158 30.80 0.43 -10.99
N PHE A 159 31.29 1.42 -11.73
CA PHE A 159 30.49 2.58 -12.13
C PHE A 159 29.36 2.22 -13.11
N VAL A 160 29.64 1.39 -14.12
CA VAL A 160 28.64 0.92 -15.09
C VAL A 160 27.58 0.03 -14.42
N LEU A 161 28.01 -0.91 -13.58
CA LEU A 161 27.09 -1.80 -12.86
C LEU A 161 26.22 -1.02 -11.86
N GLY A 162 26.81 -0.08 -11.12
CA GLY A 162 26.07 0.80 -10.21
C GLY A 162 25.05 1.69 -10.94
N ARG A 163 25.36 2.15 -12.16
CA ARG A 163 24.40 2.89 -13.00
C ARG A 163 23.25 2.00 -13.49
N TYR A 164 23.53 0.77 -13.91
CA TYR A 164 22.52 -0.17 -14.40
C TYR A 164 21.54 -0.58 -13.29
N LEU A 165 22.06 -0.96 -12.12
CA LEU A 165 21.25 -1.37 -10.97
C LEU A 165 20.31 -0.27 -10.47
N LYS A 166 20.71 1.01 -10.61
CA LYS A 166 19.87 2.15 -10.25
C LYS A 166 18.68 2.35 -11.20
N GLN A 167 18.81 2.03 -12.49
CA GLN A 167 17.67 2.18 -13.42
C GLN A 167 16.61 1.11 -13.17
N THR A 168 17.02 -0.12 -12.90
CA THR A 168 16.09 -1.24 -12.67
C THR A 168 15.26 -1.13 -11.39
N SER A 169 15.63 -0.26 -10.45
CA SER A 169 14.83 0.01 -9.24
C SER A 169 13.79 1.11 -9.44
N ASP A 170 14.08 2.11 -10.30
CA ASP A 170 13.10 3.16 -10.61
C ASP A 170 11.98 2.59 -11.52
N ASP A 171 12.30 1.68 -12.45
CA ASP A 171 11.34 1.01 -13.34
C ASP A 171 10.43 -0.04 -12.65
N SER A 172 10.66 -0.37 -11.37
CA SER A 172 9.89 -1.42 -10.64
C SER A 172 8.87 -0.90 -9.63
N ASP A 173 8.84 0.42 -9.42
CA ASP A 173 7.97 1.09 -8.43
C ASP A 173 6.81 1.88 -9.10
N ASP A 174 6.67 1.82 -10.44
CA ASP A 174 5.56 2.33 -11.28
C ASP A 174 4.63 1.17 -11.77
#